data_AF-A0AAP0BLS2-F1
#
_entry.id   AF-A0AAP0BLS2-F1
#
_cell.length_a   1.000
_cell.length_b   1.000
_cell.length_c   1.000
_cell.angle_alpha   90.00
_cell.angle_beta   90.00
_cell.angle_gamma   90.00
#
_symmetry.space_group_name_H-M   'P 1'
#
loop_
_entity.id
_entity.type
_entity.pdbx_description
1 polymer ?
#
loop_
_entity_poly.entity_id
_entity_poly.type
_entity_poly.pdbx_seq_one_letter_code
_entity_poly.pdbx_strand_id
1 'polypeptide(L)'
;MGIRKKLHLKATSDGKRTQLPKACSSLTKKEKSIFYGVLKNVKFPDGMASNISRCMHVEEGKIFGYKSHDAHIILHFLLQIAIRGVTPNQVAIPLIRLCSFFRCLCQKVIEPKSVDHLEVEIAETLCQLERIFPPSFFDIMVHLPIHLANEVRLGGPVQFRWMYYMERYLGELKSFVRNKSRPEGSIAEAYLAKESLIFCSRYLSSDVDTQMNRMTRNNCEFPNTGYFVGARTLFSIS
;
A
#
# COMPACT_ATOMS: atom_id res chain seq x y z
N MET A 1 -27.59 20.15 8.27
CA MET A 1 -26.63 20.05 7.15
C MET A 1 -26.04 21.43 6.87
N GLY A 2 -24.75 21.64 7.18
CA GLY A 2 -24.07 22.93 6.97
C GLY A 2 -23.74 23.16 5.49
N ILE A 3 -24.55 23.95 4.80
CA ILE A 3 -24.37 24.26 3.37
C ILE A 3 -23.11 25.10 3.16
N ARG A 4 -22.15 24.59 2.37
CA ARG A 4 -20.85 25.25 2.14
C ARG A 4 -20.96 26.34 1.09
N LYS A 5 -21.32 27.56 1.53
CA LYS A 5 -21.42 28.77 0.68
C LYS A 5 -20.21 29.02 -0.23
N LYS A 6 -19.00 28.63 0.21
CA LYS A 6 -17.74 28.78 -0.55
C LYS A 6 -17.68 27.93 -1.83
N LEU A 7 -18.47 26.85 -1.91
CA LEU A 7 -18.52 25.93 -3.06
C LEU A 7 -19.73 26.17 -3.98
N HIS A 8 -20.51 27.23 -3.73
CA HIS A 8 -21.66 27.55 -4.57
C HIS A 8 -21.22 28.04 -5.95
N LEU A 9 -22.05 27.75 -6.95
CA LEU A 9 -21.91 28.28 -8.30
C LEU A 9 -21.79 29.80 -8.24
N LYS A 10 -20.73 30.34 -8.84
CA LYS A 10 -20.53 31.78 -8.99
C LYS A 10 -20.79 32.16 -10.44
N ALA A 11 -21.50 33.26 -10.66
CA ALA A 11 -21.62 33.84 -11.98
C ALA A 11 -20.23 34.32 -12.45
N THR A 12 -19.88 34.02 -13.70
CA THR A 12 -18.69 34.58 -14.36
C THR A 12 -18.91 36.08 -14.56
N SER A 13 -17.82 36.86 -14.64
CA SER A 13 -17.85 38.32 -14.89
C SER A 13 -18.73 38.72 -16.08
N ASP A 14 -18.85 37.86 -17.09
CA ASP A 14 -19.66 38.10 -18.29
C ASP A 14 -21.15 37.76 -18.14
N GLY A 15 -21.60 37.27 -16.98
CA GLY A 15 -22.99 36.91 -16.69
C GLY A 15 -23.56 35.70 -17.44
N LYS A 16 -22.91 35.26 -18.53
CA LYS A 16 -23.38 34.18 -19.43
C LYS A 16 -23.16 32.76 -18.91
N ARG A 17 -22.26 32.56 -17.94
CA ARG A 17 -21.85 31.22 -17.46
C ARG A 17 -21.74 31.19 -15.95
N THR A 18 -22.15 30.08 -15.34
CA THR A 18 -21.90 29.77 -13.95
C THR A 18 -20.67 28.87 -13.83
N GLN A 19 -19.78 29.16 -12.88
CA GLN A 19 -18.59 28.37 -12.61
C GLN A 19 -18.64 27.81 -11.19
N LEU A 20 -18.30 26.53 -11.05
CA LEU A 20 -18.11 25.91 -9.76
C LEU A 20 -16.70 26.24 -9.24
N PRO A 21 -16.56 26.92 -8.09
CA PRO A 21 -15.25 27.20 -7.54
C PRO A 21 -14.55 25.90 -7.13
N LYS A 22 -13.23 25.83 -7.34
CA LYS A 22 -12.43 24.66 -6.99
C LYS A 22 -12.54 24.35 -5.50
N ALA A 23 -12.75 23.08 -5.16
CA ALA A 23 -12.68 22.63 -3.78
C ALA A 23 -11.25 22.77 -3.24
N CYS A 24 -11.12 22.98 -1.93
CA CYS A 24 -9.82 23.07 -1.27
C CYS A 24 -8.96 21.80 -1.40
N SER A 25 -9.59 20.66 -1.70
CA SER A 25 -8.96 19.37 -1.97
C SER A 25 -8.60 19.14 -3.44
N SER A 26 -8.93 20.07 -4.34
CA SER A 26 -8.65 19.93 -5.78
C SER A 26 -7.23 20.35 -6.12
N LEU A 27 -6.45 19.43 -6.70
CA LEU A 27 -5.10 19.70 -7.17
C LEU A 27 -5.09 20.31 -8.59
N THR A 28 -4.21 21.29 -8.79
CA THR A 28 -3.82 21.81 -10.11
C THR A 28 -3.01 20.77 -10.90
N LYS A 29 -2.86 20.98 -12.21
CA LYS A 29 -2.05 20.07 -13.06
C LYS A 29 -0.59 19.97 -12.60
N LYS A 30 -0.02 21.10 -12.15
CA LYS A 30 1.36 21.15 -11.61
C LYS A 30 1.48 20.36 -10.31
N GLU A 31 0.54 20.57 -9.39
CA GLU A 31 0.47 19.83 -8.12
C GLU A 31 0.26 18.33 -8.32
N LYS A 32 -0.61 17.92 -9.26
CA LYS A 32 -0.77 16.52 -9.65
C LYS A 32 0.54 15.92 -10.16
N SER A 33 1.26 16.62 -11.03
CA SER A 33 2.55 16.16 -11.55
C SER A 33 3.56 15.91 -10.42
N ILE A 34 3.62 16.82 -9.43
CA ILE A 34 4.46 16.63 -8.24
C ILE A 34 4.01 15.42 -7.44
N PHE A 35 2.71 15.30 -7.15
CA PHE A 35 2.13 14.18 -6.40
C PHE A 35 2.47 12.83 -7.03
N TYR A 36 2.16 12.63 -8.31
CA TYR A 36 2.45 11.38 -9.02
C TYR A 36 3.95 11.18 -9.24
N GLY A 37 4.73 12.25 -9.39
CA GLY A 37 6.18 12.20 -9.48
C GLY A 37 6.82 11.63 -8.22
N VAL A 38 6.36 12.05 -7.04
CA VAL A 38 6.80 11.47 -5.75
C VAL A 38 6.52 9.97 -5.74
N LEU A 39 5.28 9.56 -6.03
CA LEU A 39 4.90 8.14 -6.02
C LEU A 39 5.66 7.29 -7.04
N LYS A 40 5.97 7.85 -8.21
CA LYS A 40 6.69 7.15 -9.29
C LYS A 40 8.17 6.92 -8.96
N ASN A 41 8.79 7.85 -8.25
CA ASN A 41 10.24 7.83 -7.98
C ASN A 41 10.61 7.09 -6.69
N VAL A 42 9.64 6.63 -5.89
CA VAL A 42 9.95 5.89 -4.67
C VAL A 42 10.56 4.52 -4.99
N LYS A 43 11.65 4.20 -4.28
CA LYS A 43 12.23 2.87 -4.22
C LYS A 43 12.02 2.30 -2.81
N PHE A 44 11.71 1.01 -2.74
CA PHE A 44 11.53 0.29 -1.49
C PHE A 44 12.59 -0.82 -1.37
N PRO A 45 12.95 -1.23 -0.15
CA PRO A 45 13.67 -2.48 0.06
C PRO A 45 12.96 -3.65 -0.62
N ASP A 46 13.71 -4.64 -1.11
CA ASP A 46 13.09 -5.81 -1.73
C ASP A 46 12.21 -6.56 -0.72
N GLY A 47 11.11 -7.13 -1.21
CA GLY A 47 10.10 -7.79 -0.39
C GLY A 47 9.14 -6.85 0.37
N MET A 48 9.41 -5.53 0.44
CA MET A 48 8.51 -4.59 1.12
C MET A 48 7.28 -4.24 0.30
N ALA A 49 7.44 -3.91 -0.98
CA ALA A 49 6.36 -3.51 -1.87
C ALA A 49 6.62 -3.99 -3.30
N SER A 50 5.56 -4.07 -4.12
CA SER A 50 5.76 -4.28 -5.55
C SER A 50 6.33 -3.01 -6.21
N ASN A 51 6.64 -3.08 -7.50
CA ASN A 51 7.13 -1.91 -8.22
C ASN A 51 5.98 -0.92 -8.51
N ILE A 52 5.64 -0.10 -7.52
CA ILE A 52 4.54 0.90 -7.54
C ILE A 52 4.70 1.89 -8.70
N SER A 53 5.94 2.17 -9.13
CA SER A 53 6.19 3.09 -10.26
C SER A 53 5.49 2.65 -11.55
N ARG A 54 5.28 1.34 -11.75
CA ARG A 54 4.58 0.78 -12.92
C ARG A 54 3.10 1.14 -12.94
N CYS A 55 2.52 1.48 -11.78
CA CYS A 55 1.13 1.85 -11.63
C CYS A 55 0.89 3.36 -11.79
N MET A 56 1.97 4.17 -11.91
CA MET A 56 1.90 5.64 -11.90
C MET A 56 1.96 6.23 -13.31
N HIS A 57 0.81 6.69 -13.80
CA HIS A 57 0.68 7.38 -15.07
C HIS A 57 0.69 8.90 -14.83
N VAL A 58 1.89 9.47 -14.70
CA VAL A 58 2.10 10.89 -14.31
C VAL A 58 1.48 11.86 -15.31
N GLU A 59 1.62 11.61 -16.62
CA GLU A 59 1.10 12.48 -17.67
C GLU A 59 -0.43 12.53 -17.68
N GLU A 60 -1.07 11.37 -17.45
CA GLU A 60 -2.52 11.24 -17.34
C GLU A 60 -3.07 11.65 -15.97
N GLY A 61 -2.20 11.74 -14.96
CA GLY A 61 -2.58 11.95 -13.57
C GLY A 61 -3.45 10.82 -13.02
N LYS A 62 -3.09 9.57 -13.30
CA LYS A 62 -3.85 8.38 -12.90
C LYS A 62 -2.97 7.34 -12.23
N ILE A 63 -3.61 6.53 -11.37
CA ILE A 63 -3.02 5.33 -10.77
C ILE A 63 -3.85 4.13 -11.22
N PHE A 64 -3.23 3.15 -11.85
CA PHE A 64 -3.92 1.94 -12.33
C PHE A 64 -3.06 0.69 -12.17
N GLY A 65 -3.70 -0.48 -12.07
CA GLY A 65 -3.00 -1.78 -12.05
C GLY A 65 -2.23 -2.07 -10.76
N TYR A 66 -2.55 -1.38 -9.66
CA TYR A 66 -2.00 -1.67 -8.33
C TYR A 66 -2.86 -2.73 -7.60
N LYS A 67 -2.25 -3.50 -6.72
CA LYS A 67 -2.95 -4.50 -5.89
C LYS A 67 -3.33 -3.91 -4.53
N SER A 68 -4.19 -4.60 -3.77
CA SER A 68 -4.61 -4.16 -2.43
C SER A 68 -3.41 -3.87 -1.52
N HIS A 69 -2.40 -4.74 -1.53
CA HIS A 69 -1.16 -4.52 -0.79
C HIS A 69 -0.46 -3.19 -1.17
N ASP A 70 -0.39 -2.87 -2.46
CA ASP A 70 0.22 -1.61 -2.92
C ASP A 70 -0.61 -0.40 -2.47
N ALA A 71 -1.94 -0.53 -2.43
CA ALA A 71 -2.84 0.49 -1.90
C ALA A 71 -2.54 0.77 -0.42
N HIS A 72 -2.32 -0.27 0.39
CA HIS A 72 -1.93 -0.13 1.80
C HIS A 72 -0.56 0.55 1.95
N ILE A 73 0.42 0.19 1.12
CA ILE A 73 1.73 0.86 1.13
C ILE A 73 1.59 2.35 0.77
N ILE A 74 0.76 2.67 -0.23
CA ILE A 74 0.46 4.05 -0.60
C ILE A 74 -0.17 4.79 0.59
N LEU A 75 -1.19 4.22 1.22
CA LEU A 75 -1.88 4.84 2.35
C LEU A 75 -0.98 5.03 3.58
N HIS A 76 -0.24 4.01 3.99
CA HIS A 76 0.54 4.05 5.24
C HIS A 76 1.82 4.89 5.12
N PHE A 77 2.44 4.93 3.95
CA PHE A 77 3.79 5.47 3.80
C PHE A 77 3.88 6.61 2.80
N LEU A 78 3.27 6.46 1.61
CA LEU A 78 3.52 7.38 0.50
C LEU A 78 2.60 8.58 0.49
N LEU A 79 1.33 8.40 0.85
CA LEU A 79 0.31 9.43 0.73
C LEU A 79 0.68 10.64 1.59
N GLN A 80 1.09 10.41 2.85
CA GLN A 80 1.57 11.47 3.75
C GLN A 80 2.76 12.27 3.20
N ILE A 81 3.62 11.64 2.40
CA ILE A 81 4.79 12.30 1.78
C ILE A 81 4.33 13.06 0.54
N ALA A 82 3.53 12.43 -0.32
CA ALA A 82 3.11 12.97 -1.60
C ALA A 82 2.17 14.18 -1.45
N ILE A 83 1.37 14.25 -0.38
CA ILE A 83 0.48 15.40 -0.14
C ILE A 83 1.17 16.57 0.59
N ARG A 84 2.34 16.32 1.20
CA ARG A 84 3.09 17.32 1.97
C ARG A 84 3.65 18.38 1.03
N GLY A 85 3.15 19.61 1.15
CA GLY A 85 3.53 20.73 0.27
C GLY A 85 2.79 20.78 -1.06
N VAL A 86 1.89 19.83 -1.34
CA VAL A 86 1.04 19.82 -2.54
C VAL A 86 -0.38 20.24 -2.23
N THR A 87 -0.88 19.90 -1.04
CA THR A 87 -2.23 20.28 -0.58
C THR A 87 -2.16 21.31 0.55
N PRO A 88 -3.19 22.17 0.71
CA PRO A 88 -3.27 23.07 1.86
C PRO A 88 -3.26 22.31 3.19
N ASN A 89 -2.69 22.91 4.24
CA ASN A 89 -2.58 22.28 5.57
C ASN A 89 -3.92 21.79 6.13
N GLN A 90 -5.01 22.52 5.86
CA GLN A 90 -6.36 22.10 6.24
C GLN A 90 -6.76 20.73 5.67
N VAL A 91 -6.23 20.33 4.51
CA VAL A 91 -6.47 19.03 3.86
C VAL A 91 -5.36 18.05 4.20
N ALA A 92 -4.11 18.50 4.17
CA ALA A 92 -2.94 17.65 4.40
C ALA A 92 -2.94 17.05 5.81
N ILE A 93 -3.22 17.86 6.85
CA ILE A 93 -3.11 17.42 8.25
C ILE A 93 -4.06 16.24 8.55
N PRO A 94 -5.38 16.32 8.25
CA PRO A 94 -6.27 15.19 8.52
C PRO A 94 -5.92 13.93 7.72
N LEU A 95 -5.46 14.09 6.47
CA LEU A 95 -5.00 12.95 5.67
C LEU A 95 -3.73 12.31 6.26
N ILE A 96 -2.78 13.12 6.73
CA ILE A 96 -1.56 12.62 7.39
C ILE A 96 -1.91 11.90 8.69
N ARG A 97 -2.84 12.43 9.50
CA ARG A 97 -3.33 11.75 10.72
C ARG A 97 -3.96 10.40 10.38
N LEU A 98 -4.78 10.34 9.34
CA LEU A 98 -5.36 9.07 8.87
C LEU A 98 -4.28 8.07 8.44
N CYS A 99 -3.27 8.51 7.67
CA CYS A 99 -2.15 7.66 7.27
C CYS A 99 -1.37 7.14 8.49
N SER A 100 -1.11 8.02 9.46
CA SER A 100 -0.42 7.72 10.71
C SER A 100 -1.19 6.71 11.55
N PHE A 101 -2.50 6.89 11.69
CA PHE A 101 -3.39 5.95 12.39
C PHE A 101 -3.24 4.53 11.83
N PHE A 102 -3.38 4.34 10.52
CA PHE A 102 -3.23 3.03 9.91
C PHE A 102 -1.81 2.47 10.03
N ARG A 103 -0.79 3.33 9.96
CA ARG A 103 0.60 2.92 10.18
C ARG A 103 0.83 2.40 11.60
N CYS A 104 0.28 3.07 12.61
CA CYS A 104 0.35 2.63 14.02
C CYS A 104 -0.43 1.32 14.22
N LEU A 105 -1.63 1.23 13.64
CA LEU A 105 -2.46 0.04 13.70
C LEU A 105 -1.79 -1.21 13.11
N CYS A 106 -0.92 -1.03 12.11
CA CYS A 106 -0.20 -2.11 11.43
C CYS A 106 1.20 -2.40 11.99
N GLN A 107 1.56 -1.85 13.15
CA GLN A 107 2.83 -2.16 13.79
C GLN A 107 2.88 -3.61 14.28
N LYS A 108 4.09 -4.19 14.27
CA LYS A 108 4.30 -5.56 14.73
C LYS A 108 3.99 -5.75 16.22
N VAL A 109 4.24 -4.71 17.01
CA VAL A 109 4.02 -4.64 18.44
C VAL A 109 3.27 -3.33 18.69
N ILE A 110 2.15 -3.42 19.42
CA ILE A 110 1.29 -2.28 19.72
C ILE A 110 1.15 -2.21 21.24
N GLU A 111 1.46 -1.06 21.82
CA GLU A 111 1.29 -0.84 23.26
C GLU A 111 -0.20 -0.60 23.57
N PRO A 112 -0.81 -1.27 24.56
CA PRO A 112 -2.23 -1.10 24.88
C PRO A 112 -2.65 0.35 25.13
N LYS A 113 -1.82 1.13 25.85
CA LYS A 113 -2.09 2.56 26.12
C LYS A 113 -2.12 3.41 24.85
N SER A 114 -1.35 3.03 23.82
CA SER A 114 -1.35 3.73 22.54
C SER A 114 -2.67 3.52 21.77
N VAL A 115 -3.37 2.40 22.02
CA VAL A 115 -4.65 2.09 21.38
C VAL A 115 -5.75 3.02 21.84
N ASP A 116 -5.78 3.37 23.14
CA ASP A 116 -6.75 4.34 23.68
C ASP A 116 -6.61 5.71 23.00
N HIS A 117 -5.36 6.12 22.72
CA HIS A 117 -5.11 7.36 21.98
C HIS A 117 -5.55 7.26 20.52
N LEU A 118 -5.30 6.12 19.86
CA LEU A 118 -5.73 5.89 18.48
C LEU A 118 -7.26 5.94 18.32
N GLU A 119 -8.02 5.46 19.29
CA GLU A 119 -9.49 5.49 19.29
C GLU A 119 -10.03 6.94 19.32
N VAL A 120 -9.44 7.81 20.13
CA VAL A 120 -9.79 9.23 20.16
C VAL A 120 -9.33 9.94 18.88
N GLU A 121 -8.09 9.67 18.45
CA GLU A 121 -7.50 10.32 17.28
C GLU A 121 -8.29 10.04 15.99
N ILE A 122 -8.74 8.79 15.78
CA ILE A 122 -9.47 8.45 14.55
C ILE A 122 -10.84 9.13 14.50
N ALA A 123 -11.54 9.24 15.62
CA ALA A 123 -12.83 9.93 15.69
C ALA A 123 -12.66 11.41 15.30
N GLU A 124 -11.67 12.10 15.88
CA GLU A 124 -11.37 13.49 15.51
C GLU A 124 -10.97 13.64 14.04
N THR A 125 -10.16 12.70 13.54
CA THR A 125 -9.67 12.71 12.16
C THR A 125 -10.82 12.57 11.17
N LEU A 126 -11.75 11.65 11.41
CA LEU A 126 -12.94 11.48 10.57
C LEU A 126 -13.83 12.73 10.60
N CYS A 127 -14.06 13.34 11.77
CA CYS A 127 -14.80 14.60 11.87
C CYS A 127 -14.11 15.74 11.10
N GLN A 128 -12.77 15.83 11.13
CA GLN A 128 -12.02 16.82 10.35
C GLN A 128 -12.18 16.58 8.85
N LEU A 129 -12.07 15.32 8.41
CA LEU A 129 -12.29 14.94 7.02
C LEU A 129 -13.72 15.28 6.56
N GLU A 130 -14.73 15.05 7.39
CA GLU A 130 -16.15 15.34 7.08
C GLU A 130 -16.41 16.83 6.82
N ARG A 131 -15.62 17.70 7.47
CA ARG A 131 -15.66 19.15 7.23
C ARG A 131 -15.03 19.56 5.89
N ILE A 132 -14.22 18.69 5.27
CA ILE A 132 -13.41 19.00 4.07
C ILE A 132 -13.97 18.32 2.83
N PHE A 133 -14.30 17.03 2.91
CA PHE A 133 -14.76 16.23 1.78
C PHE A 133 -16.29 16.26 1.67
N PRO A 134 -16.86 16.03 0.46
CA PRO A 134 -18.31 15.96 0.30
C PRO A 134 -18.89 14.71 0.99
N PRO A 135 -20.18 14.71 1.39
CA PRO A 135 -20.83 13.53 1.98
C PRO A 135 -20.72 12.27 1.12
N SER A 136 -20.64 12.40 -0.22
CA SER A 136 -20.45 11.28 -1.14
C SER A 136 -19.12 10.55 -0.98
N PHE A 137 -18.14 11.14 -0.29
CA PHE A 137 -16.87 10.49 0.06
C PHE A 137 -17.02 9.57 1.27
N PHE A 138 -17.99 9.85 2.16
CA PHE A 138 -18.19 9.11 3.41
C PHE A 138 -19.16 7.97 3.20
N ASP A 139 -18.66 6.90 2.58
CA ASP A 139 -19.34 5.62 2.56
C ASP A 139 -19.02 4.80 3.83
N ILE A 140 -19.58 3.60 3.91
CA ILE A 140 -19.37 2.71 5.06
C ILE A 140 -17.88 2.40 5.29
N MET A 141 -17.08 2.33 4.22
CA MET A 141 -15.65 1.99 4.30
C MET A 141 -14.84 3.10 4.97
N VAL A 142 -15.20 4.36 4.76
CA VAL A 142 -14.54 5.50 5.42
C VAL A 142 -14.89 5.58 6.90
N HIS A 143 -16.01 5.00 7.34
CA HIS A 143 -16.41 4.96 8.74
C HIS A 143 -15.86 3.77 9.52
N LEU A 144 -15.56 2.63 8.87
CA LEU A 144 -14.96 1.45 9.52
C LEU A 144 -13.72 1.72 10.39
N PRO A 145 -12.80 2.65 10.04
CA PRO A 145 -11.60 2.93 10.84
C PRO A 145 -11.88 3.26 12.30
N ILE A 146 -13.05 3.83 12.63
CA ILE A 146 -13.42 4.15 14.01
C ILE A 146 -13.49 2.90 14.91
N HIS A 147 -13.78 1.73 14.32
CA HIS A 147 -13.89 0.48 15.05
C HIS A 147 -12.54 -0.26 15.18
N LEU A 148 -11.56 0.06 14.32
CA LEU A 148 -10.32 -0.71 14.21
C LEU A 148 -9.46 -0.62 15.48
N ALA A 149 -9.45 0.52 16.18
CA ALA A 149 -8.73 0.66 17.44
C ALA A 149 -9.27 -0.32 18.49
N ASN A 150 -10.59 -0.35 18.67
CA ASN A 150 -11.23 -1.30 19.59
C ASN A 150 -11.03 -2.75 19.14
N GLU A 151 -11.07 -3.03 17.83
CA GLU A 151 -10.79 -4.36 17.30
C GLU A 151 -9.36 -4.82 17.63
N VAL A 152 -8.37 -3.94 17.54
CA VAL A 152 -6.98 -4.24 17.95
C VAL A 152 -6.87 -4.44 19.46
N ARG A 153 -7.59 -3.65 20.26
CA ARG A 153 -7.62 -3.80 21.71
C ARG A 153 -8.12 -5.17 22.15
N LEU A 154 -9.15 -5.69 21.47
CA LEU A 154 -9.78 -6.97 21.79
C LEU A 154 -9.04 -8.17 21.16
N GLY A 155 -8.63 -8.04 19.89
CA GLY A 155 -8.11 -9.15 19.10
C GLY A 155 -6.61 -9.10 18.83
N GLY A 156 -5.87 -8.17 19.44
CA GLY A 156 -4.42 -8.01 19.27
C GLY A 156 -3.99 -7.47 17.90
N PRO A 157 -2.69 -7.56 17.56
CA PRO A 157 -2.12 -6.99 16.35
C PRO A 157 -2.77 -7.50 15.06
N VAL A 158 -3.08 -6.59 14.14
CA VAL A 158 -3.82 -6.88 12.90
C VAL A 158 -3.14 -7.88 11.97
N GLN A 159 -1.81 -7.97 12.02
CA GLN A 159 -1.00 -8.83 11.14
C GLN A 159 -1.38 -10.32 11.20
N PHE A 160 -1.94 -10.78 12.33
CA PHE A 160 -2.36 -12.18 12.50
C PHE A 160 -3.83 -12.42 12.13
N ARG A 161 -4.62 -11.36 11.94
CA ARG A 161 -6.04 -11.44 11.59
C ARG A 161 -6.31 -11.13 10.12
N TRP A 162 -5.41 -10.40 9.48
CA TRP A 162 -5.53 -10.07 8.07
C TRP A 162 -5.27 -11.26 7.17
N MET A 163 -6.04 -11.36 6.10
CA MET A 163 -5.94 -12.44 5.12
C MET A 163 -4.62 -12.44 4.33
N TYR A 164 -3.86 -11.34 4.31
CA TYR A 164 -2.65 -11.23 3.49
C TYR A 164 -1.59 -12.29 3.77
N TYR A 165 -1.41 -12.70 5.03
CA TYR A 165 -0.46 -13.77 5.36
C TYR A 165 -0.90 -15.09 4.71
N MET A 166 -2.18 -15.42 4.85
CA MET A 166 -2.78 -16.64 4.27
C MET A 166 -2.76 -16.59 2.74
N GLU A 167 -3.17 -15.48 2.12
CA GLU A 167 -3.15 -15.30 0.67
C GLU A 167 -1.74 -15.46 0.08
N ARG A 168 -0.72 -14.92 0.76
CA ARG A 168 0.68 -15.05 0.34
C ARG A 168 1.14 -16.50 0.39
N TYR A 169 0.84 -17.20 1.49
CA TYR A 169 1.17 -18.60 1.66
C TYR A 169 0.49 -19.49 0.62
N LEU A 170 -0.81 -19.30 0.40
CA LEU A 170 -1.56 -20.01 -0.65
C LEU A 170 -1.03 -19.70 -2.05
N GLY A 171 -0.59 -18.46 -2.30
CA GLY A 171 0.06 -18.08 -3.54
C GLY A 171 1.36 -18.84 -3.80
N GLU A 172 2.14 -19.10 -2.74
CA GLU A 172 3.34 -19.92 -2.81
C GLU A 172 3.01 -21.39 -3.09
N LEU A 173 2.08 -21.99 -2.33
CA LEU A 173 1.63 -23.36 -2.55
C LEU A 173 1.09 -23.56 -3.97
N LYS A 174 0.36 -22.57 -4.49
CA LYS A 174 -0.12 -22.59 -5.88
C LYS A 174 1.03 -22.66 -6.89
N SER A 175 2.19 -22.07 -6.60
CA SER A 175 3.37 -22.15 -7.47
C SER A 175 4.01 -23.55 -7.51
N PHE A 176 3.75 -24.38 -6.48
CA PHE A 176 4.21 -25.77 -6.41
C PHE A 176 3.37 -26.74 -7.23
N VAL A 177 2.16 -26.36 -7.64
CA VAL A 177 1.28 -27.20 -8.45
C VAL A 177 1.78 -27.25 -9.90
N ARG A 178 2.63 -28.23 -10.22
CA ARG A 178 3.07 -28.55 -11.59
C ARG A 178 2.12 -29.52 -12.28
N ASN A 179 1.57 -30.49 -11.54
CA ASN A 179 0.57 -31.43 -12.04
C ASN A 179 -0.82 -31.11 -11.48
N LYS A 180 -1.72 -30.58 -12.32
CA LYS A 180 -3.09 -30.20 -11.93
C LYS A 180 -4.01 -31.40 -11.67
N SER A 181 -3.66 -32.60 -12.15
CA SER A 181 -4.45 -33.82 -11.91
C SER A 181 -4.20 -34.42 -10.52
N ARG A 182 -3.12 -34.02 -9.85
CA ARG A 182 -2.75 -34.43 -8.48
C ARG A 182 -2.08 -33.27 -7.73
N PRO A 183 -2.82 -32.19 -7.43
CA PRO A 183 -2.25 -30.96 -6.90
C PRO A 183 -1.60 -31.15 -5.52
N GLU A 184 -2.18 -31.97 -4.65
CA GLU A 184 -1.67 -32.23 -3.30
C GLU A 184 -0.31 -32.94 -3.35
N GLY A 185 -0.20 -33.97 -4.20
CA GLY A 185 1.07 -34.69 -4.40
C GLY A 185 2.15 -33.79 -4.98
N SER A 186 1.80 -32.94 -5.95
CA SER A 186 2.71 -31.96 -6.54
C SER A 186 3.20 -30.92 -5.53
N ILE A 187 2.31 -30.49 -4.61
CA ILE A 187 2.68 -29.57 -3.53
C ILE A 187 3.62 -30.25 -2.54
N ALA A 188 3.30 -31.48 -2.10
CA ALA A 188 4.11 -32.21 -1.12
C ALA A 188 5.53 -32.48 -1.63
N GLU A 189 5.67 -32.93 -2.87
CA GLU A 189 6.97 -33.18 -3.51
C GLU A 189 7.81 -31.91 -3.62
N ALA A 190 7.22 -30.83 -4.15
CA ALA A 190 7.93 -29.57 -4.31
C ALA A 190 8.31 -28.93 -2.96
N TYR A 191 7.44 -29.05 -1.95
CA TYR A 191 7.74 -28.57 -0.60
C TYR A 191 8.91 -29.36 0.02
N LEU A 192 8.92 -30.69 -0.11
CA LEU A 192 10.02 -31.55 0.35
C LEU A 192 11.34 -31.18 -0.33
N ALA A 193 11.32 -30.96 -1.65
CA ALA A 193 12.49 -30.53 -2.39
C ALA A 193 12.99 -29.15 -1.92
N LYS A 194 12.07 -28.19 -1.71
CA LYS A 194 12.41 -26.86 -1.20
C LYS A 194 13.08 -26.93 0.18
N GLU A 195 12.48 -27.62 1.13
CA GLU A 195 13.03 -27.75 2.50
C GLU A 195 14.37 -28.47 2.50
N SER A 196 14.52 -29.53 1.69
CA SER A 196 15.78 -30.25 1.53
C SER A 196 16.89 -29.34 0.99
N LEU A 197 16.58 -28.51 -0.02
CA LEU A 197 17.54 -27.54 -0.56
C LEU A 197 17.90 -26.44 0.44
N ILE A 198 16.94 -25.95 1.23
CA ILE A 198 17.18 -24.96 2.30
C ILE A 198 18.04 -25.56 3.42
N PHE A 199 17.85 -26.84 3.73
CA PHE A 199 18.69 -27.54 4.70
C PHE A 199 20.12 -27.68 4.16
N CYS A 200 20.28 -28.19 2.94
CA CYS A 200 21.58 -28.32 2.30
C CYS A 200 22.31 -26.98 2.16
N SER A 201 21.60 -25.87 1.88
CA SER A 201 22.21 -24.55 1.71
C SER A 201 22.95 -24.06 2.96
N ARG A 202 22.62 -24.57 4.16
CA ARG A 202 23.33 -24.22 5.40
C ARG A 202 24.75 -24.79 5.46
N TYR A 203 25.04 -25.81 4.66
CA TYR A 203 26.33 -26.51 4.61
C TYR A 203 27.13 -26.18 3.33
N LEU A 204 26.56 -25.39 2.42
CA LEU A 204 27.26 -24.93 1.22
C LEU A 204 28.09 -23.69 1.54
N SER A 205 29.22 -23.53 0.83
CA SER A 205 30.04 -22.31 0.91
C SER A 205 29.22 -21.07 0.52
N SER A 206 29.59 -19.92 1.07
CA SER A 206 28.94 -18.62 0.82
C SER A 206 28.86 -18.22 -0.66
N ASP A 207 29.77 -18.78 -1.47
CA ASP A 207 29.92 -18.48 -2.89
C ASP A 207 28.90 -19.22 -3.78
N VAL A 208 28.16 -20.17 -3.22
CA VAL A 208 27.12 -20.90 -3.95
C VAL A 208 25.82 -20.14 -3.88
N ASP A 209 25.24 -19.79 -5.03
CA ASP A 209 23.92 -19.15 -5.08
C ASP A 209 22.82 -20.10 -4.54
N THR A 210 22.23 -19.69 -3.43
CA THR A 210 21.11 -20.35 -2.75
C THR A 210 19.97 -19.36 -2.56
N GLN A 211 18.78 -19.83 -2.17
CA GLN A 211 17.68 -18.91 -1.86
C GLN A 211 18.00 -17.93 -0.72
N MET A 212 18.94 -18.27 0.18
CA MET A 212 19.26 -17.47 1.37
C MET A 212 20.23 -16.31 1.10
N ASN A 213 21.13 -16.45 0.12
CA ASN A 213 22.17 -15.45 -0.21
C ASN A 213 21.94 -14.78 -1.57
N ARG A 214 20.89 -15.14 -2.31
CA ARG A 214 20.55 -14.51 -3.59
C ARG A 214 20.37 -13.00 -3.43
N MET A 215 21.07 -12.22 -4.25
CA MET A 215 20.98 -10.76 -4.27
C MET A 215 19.53 -10.28 -4.44
N THR A 216 19.15 -9.27 -3.66
CA THR A 216 17.80 -8.73 -3.69
C THR A 216 17.59 -7.89 -4.96
N ARG A 217 16.34 -7.83 -5.44
CA ARG A 217 15.99 -7.10 -6.68
C ARG A 217 16.28 -5.60 -6.61
N ASN A 218 16.31 -5.03 -5.41
CA ASN A 218 16.53 -3.61 -5.16
C ASN A 218 17.78 -3.38 -4.31
N ASN A 219 18.90 -4.06 -4.62
CA ASN A 219 20.18 -3.80 -3.97
C ASN A 219 20.61 -2.34 -4.24
N CYS A 220 20.76 -1.54 -3.17
CA CYS A 220 21.20 -0.14 -3.26
C CYS A 220 22.70 0.02 -3.58
N GLU A 221 23.47 -1.07 -3.54
CA GLU A 221 24.93 -1.07 -3.69
C GLU A 221 25.41 -1.14 -5.15
N PHE A 222 24.55 -1.56 -6.09
CA PHE A 222 24.92 -1.65 -7.50
C PHE A 222 23.80 -1.11 -8.42
N PRO A 223 24.10 -0.16 -9.33
CA PRO A 223 23.11 0.30 -10.30
C PRO A 223 22.77 -0.86 -11.26
N ASN A 224 21.47 -1.20 -11.33
CA ASN A 224 20.88 -2.25 -12.16
C ASN A 224 21.60 -2.50 -13.50
N THR A 225 22.50 -3.48 -13.55
CA THR A 225 22.77 -4.22 -14.77
C THR A 225 21.61 -5.18 -14.96
N GLY A 226 20.88 -4.99 -16.06
CA GLY A 226 19.62 -5.68 -16.30
C GLY A 226 19.78 -7.19 -16.33
N TYR A 227 19.15 -7.88 -15.39
CA TYR A 227 18.86 -9.30 -15.52
C TYR A 227 17.34 -9.48 -15.55
N PHE A 228 16.85 -9.87 -16.71
CA PHE A 228 15.49 -10.35 -16.90
C PHE A 228 15.29 -11.61 -16.05
N VAL A 229 14.64 -11.48 -14.90
CA VAL A 229 14.11 -12.66 -14.18
C VAL A 229 12.78 -13.05 -14.82
N GLY A 230 12.92 -13.62 -16.01
CA GLY A 230 11.88 -14.22 -16.82
C GLY A 230 12.44 -15.45 -17.53
N ALA A 231 13.24 -16.26 -16.84
CA ALA A 231 13.68 -17.55 -17.33
C ALA A 231 13.20 -18.64 -16.36
N ARG A 232 12.29 -19.48 -16.85
CA ARG A 232 12.00 -20.80 -16.30
C ARG A 232 13.34 -21.53 -16.14
N THR A 233 13.86 -21.65 -14.93
CA THR A 233 14.92 -22.61 -14.64
C THR A 233 14.25 -23.97 -14.49
N LEU A 234 14.04 -24.61 -15.65
CA LEU A 234 13.86 -26.05 -15.75
C LEU A 234 15.15 -26.70 -15.22
N PHE A 235 15.16 -27.07 -13.95
CA PHE A 235 16.04 -28.15 -13.53
C PHE A 235 15.35 -29.45 -13.94
N SER A 236 15.79 -29.95 -15.09
CA SER A 236 15.66 -31.36 -15.48
C SER A 236 16.67 -32.12 -14.63
N ILE A 237 16.19 -32.97 -13.73
CA ILE A 237 16.99 -34.10 -13.24
C ILE A 237 16.30 -35.31 -13.87
N SER A 238 17.11 -36.03 -14.64
CA SER A 238 16.87 -37.28 -15.37
C SER A 238 15.68 -38.13 -14.91
#